data_AF-A0A1L3Q2R1-F1
#
_entry.id   AF-A0A1L3Q2R1-F1
#
_cell.length_a   1.000
_cell.length_b   1.000
_cell.length_c   1.000
_cell.angle_alpha   90.00
_cell.angle_beta   90.00
_cell.angle_gamma   90.00
#
_symmetry.space_group_name_H-M   'P 1'
#
loop_
_entity.id
_entity.type
_entity.pdbx_description
1 polymer ?
#
loop_
_entity_poly.entity_id
_entity_poly.type
_entity_poly.pdbx_seq_one_letter_code
_entity_poly.pdbx_strand_id
1 'polypeptide(L)'
;MKDESGQIAIDFLAGLALFLIALTFTVQFVPGLFSTISSSDEDLSIISYRTATILSEDPGWWDEKSGVPNSTGTDWEDHTDHVFRLGFAEDSSHQSRTTNKPNILNYSKIESTKGLNEDEIITMLGLFDNINGARIEYEYNISILQNGIPVRIGNQTATFGTQSPSRDNVFQTKRLVLVEKGEIANFSADDLKAFSSNDDMAILNITGTIEKNIIVQISGFNVTNNTSYMNSKLNGDLLIQDSQNYSAYIKKDGSNDFRPYTDPINPNDTLKLVYYQDIFNETHNQLGINFSEMNIAPGPPYIEYADYAKQHYEKAELVVKVWR
;
A
#
# COMPACT_ATOMS: atom_id res chain seq x y z
N MET A 1 -71.07 55.60 -22.05
CA MET A 1 -70.70 54.33 -21.39
C MET A 1 -69.70 53.64 -22.28
N LYS A 2 -68.44 53.51 -21.82
CA LYS A 2 -67.47 52.62 -22.49
C LYS A 2 -67.90 51.19 -22.19
N ASP A 3 -67.87 50.34 -23.21
CA ASP A 3 -68.36 48.97 -23.14
C ASP A 3 -67.35 48.10 -22.37
N GLU A 4 -67.57 47.93 -21.07
CA GLU A 4 -66.70 47.19 -20.14
C GLU A 4 -66.60 45.70 -20.49
N SER A 5 -67.62 45.16 -21.19
CA SER A 5 -67.69 43.75 -21.58
C SER A 5 -66.60 43.38 -22.60
N GLY A 6 -66.29 44.30 -23.52
CA GLY A 6 -65.23 44.09 -24.53
C GLY A 6 -63.82 44.14 -23.94
N GLN A 7 -63.62 44.95 -22.90
CA GLN A 7 -62.34 45.06 -22.21
C GLN A 7 -62.03 43.78 -21.40
N ILE A 8 -63.04 43.23 -20.71
CA ILE A 8 -62.90 41.97 -19.96
C ILE A 8 -62.52 40.80 -20.89
N ALA A 9 -63.12 40.74 -22.10
CA ALA A 9 -62.81 39.70 -23.07
C ALA A 9 -61.38 39.80 -23.62
N ILE A 10 -60.88 41.02 -23.85
CA ILE A 10 -59.52 41.27 -24.34
C ILE A 10 -58.49 40.95 -23.26
N ASP A 11 -58.73 41.36 -22.01
CA ASP A 11 -57.82 41.09 -20.89
C ASP A 11 -57.71 39.59 -20.58
N PHE A 12 -58.83 38.85 -20.70
CA PHE A 12 -58.83 37.39 -20.57
C PHE A 12 -58.04 36.71 -21.70
N LEU A 13 -58.23 37.15 -22.95
CA LEU A 13 -57.51 36.59 -24.09
C LEU A 13 -56.00 36.87 -24.00
N ALA A 14 -55.62 38.09 -23.58
CA ALA A 14 -54.22 38.47 -23.37
C ALA A 14 -53.59 37.66 -22.22
N GLY A 15 -54.32 37.46 -21.12
CA GLY A 15 -53.87 36.63 -20.00
C GLY A 15 -53.68 35.17 -20.39
N LEU A 16 -54.61 34.59 -21.15
CA LEU A 16 -54.51 33.21 -21.65
C LEU A 16 -53.34 33.06 -22.64
N ALA A 17 -53.12 34.04 -23.51
CA ALA A 17 -52.00 34.03 -24.45
C ALA A 17 -50.64 34.08 -23.72
N LEU A 18 -50.50 34.97 -22.72
CA LEU A 18 -49.29 35.04 -21.89
C LEU A 18 -49.04 33.74 -21.12
N PHE A 19 -50.11 33.14 -20.57
CA PHE A 19 -50.02 31.85 -19.90
C PHE A 19 -49.55 30.73 -20.85
N LEU A 20 -50.12 30.64 -22.05
CA LEU A 20 -49.74 29.61 -23.03
C LEU A 20 -48.31 29.79 -23.55
N ILE A 21 -47.84 31.03 -23.73
CA ILE A 21 -46.44 31.31 -24.08
C ILE A 21 -45.51 30.86 -22.95
N ALA A 22 -45.80 31.25 -21.71
CA ALA A 22 -44.99 30.85 -20.54
C ALA A 22 -44.98 29.33 -20.33
N LEU A 23 -46.13 28.66 -20.54
CA LEU A 23 -46.24 27.21 -20.47
C LEU A 23 -45.40 26.54 -21.56
N THR A 24 -45.45 27.05 -22.79
CA THR A 24 -44.65 26.52 -23.91
C THR A 24 -43.15 26.63 -23.64
N PHE A 25 -42.70 27.78 -23.15
CA PHE A 25 -41.31 27.96 -22.72
C PHE A 25 -40.93 26.97 -21.61
N THR A 26 -41.77 26.81 -20.59
CA THR A 26 -41.52 25.89 -19.47
C THR A 26 -41.38 24.45 -19.96
N VAL A 27 -42.28 23.98 -20.81
CA VAL A 27 -42.25 22.61 -21.37
C VAL A 27 -41.00 22.37 -22.23
N GLN A 28 -40.48 23.40 -22.92
CA GLN A 28 -39.21 23.28 -23.66
C GLN A 28 -37.99 23.08 -22.77
N PHE A 29 -38.02 23.53 -21.51
CA PHE A 29 -36.93 23.33 -20.55
C PHE A 29 -37.03 22.01 -19.76
N VAL A 30 -38.19 21.35 -19.76
CA VAL A 30 -38.39 20.06 -19.08
C VAL A 30 -37.42 18.98 -19.58
N PRO A 31 -37.18 18.79 -20.90
CA PRO A 31 -36.18 17.86 -21.39
C PRO A 31 -34.76 18.17 -20.89
N GLY A 32 -34.42 19.46 -20.70
CA GLY A 32 -33.12 19.89 -20.18
C GLY A 32 -32.89 19.48 -18.72
N LEU A 33 -33.95 19.31 -17.92
CA LEU A 33 -33.87 18.77 -16.56
C LEU A 33 -33.60 17.26 -16.52
N PHE A 34 -33.91 16.56 -17.61
CA PHE A 34 -33.69 15.11 -17.75
C PHE A 34 -32.53 14.76 -18.69
N SER A 35 -31.90 15.76 -19.31
CA SER A 35 -30.59 15.62 -19.92
C SER A 35 -29.62 15.30 -18.79
N THR A 36 -29.33 14.01 -18.60
CA THR A 36 -28.29 13.55 -17.69
C THR A 36 -27.03 14.35 -17.98
N ILE A 37 -26.60 15.14 -17.01
CA ILE A 37 -25.23 15.62 -16.92
C ILE A 37 -24.38 14.35 -16.69
N SER A 38 -24.21 13.57 -17.75
CA SER A 38 -23.21 12.52 -17.84
C SER A 38 -21.99 13.23 -18.40
N SER A 39 -21.41 14.08 -17.56
CA SER A 39 -20.14 14.70 -17.90
C SER A 39 -19.08 13.59 -17.85
N SER A 40 -18.26 13.48 -18.89
CA SER A 40 -17.11 12.57 -18.94
C SER A 40 -16.25 12.61 -17.67
N ASP A 41 -16.25 13.76 -17.00
CA ASP A 41 -15.48 14.03 -15.79
C ASP A 41 -16.06 13.31 -14.55
N GLU A 42 -17.39 13.18 -14.43
CA GLU A 42 -18.02 12.39 -13.37
C GLU A 42 -17.71 10.89 -13.55
N ASP A 43 -17.73 10.39 -14.78
CA ASP A 43 -17.38 8.99 -15.08
C ASP A 43 -15.94 8.67 -14.65
N LEU A 44 -14.98 9.52 -15.04
CA LEU A 44 -13.56 9.33 -14.68
C LEU A 44 -13.35 9.28 -13.16
N SER A 45 -14.08 10.13 -12.41
CA SER A 45 -14.00 10.15 -10.94
C SER A 45 -14.50 8.86 -10.29
N ILE A 46 -15.56 8.28 -10.84
CA ILE A 46 -16.14 7.03 -10.35
C ILE A 46 -15.18 5.88 -10.66
N ILE A 47 -14.60 5.85 -11.86
CA ILE A 47 -13.65 4.80 -12.26
C ILE A 47 -12.39 4.85 -11.40
N SER A 48 -11.77 6.01 -11.21
CA SER A 48 -10.58 6.12 -10.37
C SER A 48 -10.86 5.71 -8.92
N TYR A 49 -12.02 6.12 -8.38
CA TYR A 49 -12.41 5.80 -7.01
C TYR A 49 -12.67 4.30 -6.84
N ARG A 50 -13.41 3.70 -7.77
CA ARG A 50 -13.70 2.26 -7.77
C ARG A 50 -12.40 1.46 -7.89
N THR A 51 -11.52 1.81 -8.82
CA THR A 51 -10.24 1.13 -9.01
C THR A 51 -9.36 1.24 -7.78
N ALA A 52 -9.23 2.44 -7.20
CA ALA A 52 -8.49 2.61 -5.95
C ALA A 52 -9.06 1.77 -4.81
N THR A 53 -10.39 1.68 -4.72
CA THR A 53 -11.09 0.89 -3.70
C THR A 53 -10.88 -0.60 -3.89
N ILE A 54 -11.05 -1.12 -5.10
CA ILE A 54 -10.76 -2.52 -5.45
C ILE A 54 -9.33 -2.87 -5.03
N LEU A 55 -8.35 -2.06 -5.45
CA LEU A 55 -6.96 -2.35 -5.13
C LEU A 55 -6.65 -2.31 -3.63
N SER A 56 -7.27 -1.40 -2.87
CA SER A 56 -6.97 -1.26 -1.44
C SER A 56 -7.80 -2.13 -0.50
N GLU A 57 -9.01 -2.53 -0.90
CA GLU A 57 -9.97 -3.22 -0.02
C GLU A 57 -10.37 -4.60 -0.52
N ASP A 58 -10.16 -4.92 -1.80
CA ASP A 58 -10.42 -6.25 -2.34
C ASP A 58 -9.09 -7.02 -2.33
N PRO A 59 -9.06 -8.25 -1.80
CA PRO A 59 -7.89 -9.10 -1.95
C PRO A 59 -7.67 -9.59 -3.39
N GLY A 60 -8.67 -9.44 -4.27
CA GLY A 60 -8.66 -10.08 -5.57
C GLY A 60 -9.00 -11.56 -5.46
N TRP A 61 -9.25 -12.20 -6.60
CA TRP A 61 -9.51 -13.63 -6.65
C TRP A 61 -9.28 -14.21 -8.04
N TRP A 62 -9.00 -15.50 -8.04
CA TRP A 62 -8.84 -16.32 -9.22
C TRP A 62 -9.91 -17.40 -9.27
N ASP A 63 -10.19 -17.90 -10.48
CA ASP A 63 -11.15 -18.97 -10.70
C ASP A 63 -10.63 -19.88 -11.82
N GLU A 64 -10.39 -21.15 -11.51
CA GLU A 64 -10.06 -22.13 -12.54
C GLU A 64 -11.25 -22.27 -13.50
N LYS A 65 -11.03 -22.05 -14.80
CA LYS A 65 -12.06 -22.01 -15.85
C LYS A 65 -13.30 -22.86 -15.54
N SER A 66 -14.46 -22.20 -15.56
CA SER A 66 -15.82 -22.76 -15.47
C SER A 66 -15.92 -24.29 -15.61
N GLY A 67 -15.92 -25.03 -14.50
CA GLY A 67 -16.14 -26.47 -14.53
C GLY A 67 -15.67 -27.27 -13.32
N VAL A 68 -14.77 -26.73 -12.49
CA VAL A 68 -14.30 -27.41 -11.27
C VAL A 68 -14.87 -26.69 -10.04
N PRO A 69 -15.79 -27.31 -9.29
CA PRO A 69 -16.26 -26.74 -8.03
C PRO A 69 -15.11 -26.71 -7.01
N ASN A 70 -14.90 -25.54 -6.38
CA ASN A 70 -13.95 -25.29 -5.27
C ASN A 70 -12.48 -25.00 -5.64
N SER A 71 -12.15 -24.69 -6.89
CA SER A 71 -10.81 -24.22 -7.32
C SER A 71 -10.78 -22.70 -7.50
N THR A 72 -11.08 -21.98 -6.41
CA THR A 72 -11.07 -20.52 -6.39
C THR A 72 -10.46 -20.05 -5.08
N GLY A 73 -9.64 -19.00 -5.13
CA GLY A 73 -9.01 -18.44 -3.95
C GLY A 73 -8.67 -16.97 -4.12
N THR A 74 -8.11 -16.37 -3.09
CA THR A 74 -7.63 -14.98 -3.10
C THR A 74 -6.12 -14.84 -3.25
N ASP A 75 -5.42 -15.97 -3.27
CA ASP A 75 -4.02 -16.17 -3.65
C ASP A 75 -3.84 -16.14 -5.18
N TRP A 76 -4.42 -15.14 -5.82
CA TRP A 76 -4.39 -15.00 -7.28
C TRP A 76 -2.97 -14.75 -7.81
N GLU A 77 -2.07 -14.24 -6.96
CA GLU A 77 -0.65 -14.03 -7.25
C GLU A 77 0.09 -15.32 -7.61
N ASP A 78 -0.41 -16.47 -7.16
CA ASP A 78 0.10 -17.81 -7.47
C ASP A 78 -0.62 -18.46 -8.68
N HIS A 79 -1.67 -17.80 -9.18
CA HIS A 79 -2.58 -18.29 -10.22
C HIS A 79 -2.80 -17.23 -11.31
N THR A 80 -1.72 -16.59 -11.78
CA THR A 80 -1.75 -15.44 -12.70
C THR A 80 -2.47 -15.73 -14.03
N ASP A 81 -2.49 -16.98 -14.50
CA ASP A 81 -3.20 -17.42 -15.71
C ASP A 81 -4.74 -17.47 -15.56
N HIS A 82 -5.25 -17.38 -14.34
CA HIS A 82 -6.66 -17.59 -13.99
C HIS A 82 -7.26 -16.48 -13.12
N VAL A 83 -6.63 -15.31 -13.11
CA VAL A 83 -7.09 -14.16 -12.33
C VAL A 83 -8.44 -13.68 -12.86
N PHE A 84 -9.43 -13.61 -11.97
CA PHE A 84 -10.74 -13.07 -12.31
C PHE A 84 -10.82 -11.59 -11.96
N ARG A 85 -10.25 -11.20 -10.81
CA ARG A 85 -10.21 -9.82 -10.34
C ARG A 85 -8.89 -9.56 -9.62
N LEU A 86 -8.28 -8.43 -9.95
CA LEU A 86 -7.13 -7.91 -9.21
C LEU A 86 -7.56 -7.22 -7.92
N GLY A 87 -6.73 -7.36 -6.90
CA GLY A 87 -6.85 -6.68 -5.63
C GLY A 87 -5.55 -6.85 -4.85
N PHE A 88 -5.15 -5.85 -4.08
CA PHE A 88 -3.88 -5.90 -3.34
C PHE A 88 -4.08 -6.08 -1.84
N ALA A 89 -5.31 -6.08 -1.34
CA ALA A 89 -5.53 -6.22 0.09
C ALA A 89 -5.01 -7.56 0.62
N GLU A 90 -4.45 -7.54 1.83
CA GLU A 90 -3.98 -8.73 2.53
C GLU A 90 -5.16 -9.67 2.83
N ASP A 91 -4.95 -10.97 2.65
CA ASP A 91 -5.97 -11.98 2.87
C ASP A 91 -6.15 -12.31 4.35
N SER A 92 -7.39 -12.59 4.73
CA SER A 92 -7.67 -13.23 6.03
C SER A 92 -7.46 -14.75 5.95
N SER A 93 -7.76 -15.32 4.78
CA SER A 93 -7.66 -16.74 4.43
C SER A 93 -7.80 -16.87 2.93
N HIS A 94 -6.94 -17.67 2.27
CA HIS A 94 -6.95 -17.87 0.82
C HIS A 94 -8.25 -18.53 0.32
N GLN A 95 -9.01 -19.17 1.22
CA GLN A 95 -10.30 -19.81 0.90
C GLN A 95 -11.48 -18.84 1.01
N SER A 96 -11.26 -17.63 1.52
CA SER A 96 -12.31 -16.63 1.72
C SER A 96 -12.11 -15.48 0.75
N ARG A 97 -13.13 -15.12 -0.04
CA ARG A 97 -13.12 -13.93 -0.92
C ARG A 97 -13.26 -12.63 -0.11
N THR A 98 -12.62 -12.56 1.05
CA THR A 98 -12.81 -11.53 2.06
C THR A 98 -11.52 -11.17 2.76
N THR A 99 -11.31 -9.87 2.97
CA THR A 99 -10.24 -9.35 3.82
C THR A 99 -10.82 -8.79 5.11
N ASN A 100 -10.12 -9.01 6.23
CA ASN A 100 -10.32 -8.31 7.50
C ASN A 100 -9.24 -7.23 7.72
N LYS A 101 -8.38 -6.99 6.72
CA LYS A 101 -7.27 -6.05 6.74
C LYS A 101 -7.30 -5.10 5.53
N PRO A 102 -8.39 -4.34 5.32
CA PRO A 102 -8.44 -3.37 4.24
C PRO A 102 -7.37 -2.29 4.41
N ASN A 103 -6.89 -1.77 3.28
CA ASN A 103 -5.78 -0.83 3.16
C ASN A 103 -4.42 -1.38 3.60
N ILE A 104 -4.29 -2.67 3.91
CA ILE A 104 -2.99 -3.34 4.05
C ILE A 104 -2.71 -4.09 2.76
N LEU A 105 -1.66 -3.70 2.04
CA LEU A 105 -1.35 -4.24 0.73
C LEU A 105 -0.32 -5.36 0.83
N ASN A 106 -0.63 -6.49 0.21
CA ASN A 106 0.24 -7.65 0.10
C ASN A 106 1.31 -7.40 -0.97
N TYR A 107 2.57 -7.65 -0.60
CA TYR A 107 3.73 -7.42 -1.46
C TYR A 107 3.71 -8.30 -2.71
N SER A 108 3.46 -9.60 -2.56
CA SER A 108 3.47 -10.59 -3.65
C SER A 108 2.42 -10.29 -4.70
N LYS A 109 1.22 -9.85 -4.28
CA LYS A 109 0.17 -9.38 -5.21
C LYS A 109 0.62 -8.19 -6.06
N ILE A 110 1.25 -7.20 -5.44
CA ILE A 110 1.77 -6.02 -6.16
C ILE A 110 2.87 -6.46 -7.14
N GLU A 111 3.74 -7.38 -6.74
CA GLU A 111 4.80 -7.94 -7.58
C GLU A 111 4.25 -8.74 -8.76
N SER A 112 3.35 -9.70 -8.51
CA SER A 112 2.75 -10.55 -9.55
C SER A 112 1.95 -9.76 -10.58
N THR A 113 1.38 -8.60 -10.22
CA THR A 113 0.72 -7.69 -11.18
C THR A 113 1.66 -7.26 -12.32
N LYS A 114 2.98 -7.19 -12.07
CA LYS A 114 3.96 -6.83 -13.09
C LYS A 114 4.15 -7.88 -14.17
N GLY A 115 3.78 -9.13 -13.87
CA GLY A 115 3.80 -10.22 -14.85
C GLY A 115 2.60 -10.22 -15.80
N LEU A 116 1.54 -9.46 -15.47
CA LEU A 116 0.32 -9.38 -16.28
C LEU A 116 0.49 -8.39 -17.43
N ASN A 117 -0.17 -8.67 -18.54
CA ASN A 117 -0.22 -7.74 -19.67
C ASN A 117 -1.26 -6.63 -19.43
N GLU A 118 -1.19 -5.57 -20.24
CA GLU A 118 -2.06 -4.39 -20.07
C GLU A 118 -3.54 -4.72 -20.28
N ASP A 119 -3.87 -5.53 -21.29
CA ASP A 119 -5.26 -5.93 -21.59
C ASP A 119 -5.88 -6.73 -20.43
N GLU A 120 -5.10 -7.58 -19.76
CA GLU A 120 -5.48 -8.32 -18.56
C GLU A 120 -5.80 -7.35 -17.41
N ILE A 121 -4.90 -6.41 -17.12
CA ILE A 121 -5.10 -5.43 -16.05
C ILE A 121 -6.35 -4.57 -16.31
N ILE A 122 -6.51 -4.08 -17.54
CA ILE A 122 -7.68 -3.30 -17.95
C ILE A 122 -8.96 -4.11 -17.73
N THR A 123 -8.96 -5.38 -18.14
CA THR A 123 -10.12 -6.25 -18.02
C THR A 123 -10.45 -6.57 -16.55
N MET A 124 -9.45 -6.94 -15.76
CA MET A 124 -9.61 -7.36 -14.35
C MET A 124 -9.98 -6.21 -13.41
N LEU A 125 -9.58 -4.98 -13.73
CA LEU A 125 -9.97 -3.76 -12.99
C LEU A 125 -11.23 -3.10 -13.56
N GLY A 126 -11.75 -3.58 -14.69
CA GLY A 126 -12.89 -3.00 -15.37
C GLY A 126 -12.61 -1.59 -15.89
N LEU A 127 -11.38 -1.30 -16.31
CA LEU A 127 -10.96 0.00 -16.86
C LEU A 127 -11.40 0.16 -18.32
N PHE A 128 -12.67 -0.14 -18.61
CA PHE A 128 -13.27 0.07 -19.92
C PHE A 128 -14.76 0.33 -19.78
N ASP A 129 -15.35 0.83 -20.86
CA ASP A 129 -16.79 1.05 -21.03
C ASP A 129 -17.25 0.45 -22.37
N ASN A 130 -18.52 0.11 -22.48
CA ASN A 130 -19.12 -0.46 -23.68
C ASN A 130 -20.11 0.55 -24.29
N ILE A 131 -19.62 1.39 -25.20
CA ILE A 131 -20.42 2.42 -25.86
C ILE A 131 -20.82 1.94 -27.25
N ASN A 132 -22.13 1.78 -27.49
CA ASN A 132 -22.67 1.33 -28.78
C ASN A 132 -22.08 0.00 -29.30
N GLY A 133 -21.72 -0.91 -28.38
CA GLY A 133 -21.13 -2.22 -28.72
C GLY A 133 -19.62 -2.18 -29.01
N ALA A 134 -18.97 -1.02 -28.89
CA ALA A 134 -17.52 -0.88 -28.93
C ALA A 134 -16.97 -0.77 -27.50
N ARG A 135 -15.92 -1.56 -27.22
CA ARG A 135 -15.13 -1.45 -25.98
C ARG A 135 -14.23 -0.22 -26.09
N ILE A 136 -14.38 0.72 -25.18
CA ILE A 136 -13.56 1.91 -25.05
C ILE A 136 -12.82 1.83 -23.73
N GLU A 137 -11.51 1.78 -23.79
CA GLU A 137 -10.65 1.61 -22.62
C GLU A 137 -10.27 2.95 -22.02
N TYR A 138 -10.11 2.97 -20.71
CA TYR A 138 -9.53 4.12 -20.02
C TYR A 138 -8.03 3.92 -19.93
N GLU A 139 -7.28 4.98 -20.21
CA GLU A 139 -5.87 5.01 -19.88
C GLU A 139 -5.70 5.28 -18.38
N TYR A 140 -4.62 4.76 -17.79
CA TYR A 140 -4.43 4.81 -16.34
C TYR A 140 -2.97 4.90 -15.93
N ASN A 141 -2.76 5.44 -14.72
CA ASN A 141 -1.51 5.35 -13.98
C ASN A 141 -1.83 4.98 -12.53
N ILE A 142 -1.37 3.82 -12.09
CA ILE A 142 -1.50 3.38 -10.69
C ILE A 142 -0.12 3.40 -10.08
N SER A 143 0.07 4.07 -8.95
CA SER A 143 1.35 4.11 -8.24
C SER A 143 1.17 4.00 -6.74
N ILE A 144 2.13 3.36 -6.07
CA ILE A 144 2.21 3.32 -4.61
C ILE A 144 3.39 4.18 -4.20
N LEU A 145 3.13 5.28 -3.50
CA LEU A 145 4.11 6.33 -3.19
C LEU A 145 4.38 6.39 -1.69
N GLN A 146 5.65 6.44 -1.30
CA GLN A 146 6.07 6.75 0.05
C GLN A 146 6.82 8.08 0.02
N ASN A 147 6.33 9.08 0.74
CA ASN A 147 6.86 10.45 0.71
C ASN A 147 6.98 11.03 -0.72
N GLY A 148 6.01 10.70 -1.60
CA GLY A 148 5.99 11.13 -3.00
C GLY A 148 6.89 10.34 -3.96
N ILE A 149 7.65 9.36 -3.46
CA ILE A 149 8.54 8.52 -4.28
C ILE A 149 7.92 7.14 -4.46
N PRO A 150 7.88 6.57 -5.68
CA PRO A 150 7.38 5.22 -5.90
C PRO A 150 8.10 4.19 -5.02
N VAL A 151 7.32 3.39 -4.31
CA VAL A 151 7.83 2.28 -3.51
C VAL A 151 8.49 1.27 -4.45
N ARG A 152 9.66 0.75 -4.07
CA ARG A 152 10.30 -0.37 -4.76
C ARG A 152 9.71 -1.68 -4.25
N ILE A 153 9.35 -2.55 -5.19
CA ILE A 153 8.88 -3.92 -4.99
C ILE A 153 9.81 -4.76 -5.86
N GLY A 154 10.68 -5.52 -5.20
CA GLY A 154 11.80 -6.22 -5.81
C GLY A 154 12.73 -5.23 -6.52
N ASN A 155 13.05 -5.53 -7.77
CA ASN A 155 13.90 -4.67 -8.60
C ASN A 155 13.14 -3.54 -9.32
N GLN A 156 11.81 -3.46 -9.18
CA GLN A 156 10.96 -2.54 -9.90
C GLN A 156 10.26 -1.54 -8.97
N THR A 157 9.67 -0.49 -9.53
CA THR A 157 8.78 0.42 -8.78
C THR A 157 7.34 -0.06 -8.88
N ALA A 158 6.57 0.13 -7.81
CA ALA A 158 5.12 -0.10 -7.76
C ALA A 158 4.38 0.99 -8.55
N THR A 159 4.54 0.96 -9.88
CA THR A 159 3.91 1.86 -10.83
C THR A 159 3.42 1.07 -12.04
N PHE A 160 2.17 1.22 -12.43
CA PHE A 160 1.50 0.46 -13.48
C PHE A 160 0.80 1.42 -14.45
N GLY A 161 0.66 0.99 -15.71
CA GLY A 161 0.09 1.80 -16.77
C GLY A 161 1.07 2.84 -17.33
N THR A 162 0.53 3.88 -17.96
CA THR A 162 1.29 4.87 -18.73
C THR A 162 1.47 6.18 -17.95
N GLN A 163 2.32 7.07 -18.44
CA GLN A 163 2.50 8.38 -17.83
C GLN A 163 1.28 9.27 -18.12
N SER A 164 0.72 9.89 -17.09
CA SER A 164 -0.44 10.77 -17.27
C SER A 164 -0.14 11.93 -18.23
N PRO A 165 -1.04 12.23 -19.18
CA PRO A 165 -0.86 13.30 -20.16
C PRO A 165 -0.87 14.68 -19.49
N SER A 166 -0.38 15.69 -20.22
CA SER A 166 -0.27 17.07 -19.72
C SER A 166 -1.46 17.96 -20.07
N ARG A 167 -2.34 17.51 -20.99
CA ARG A 167 -3.42 18.34 -21.57
C ARG A 167 -4.82 17.75 -21.46
N ASP A 168 -4.95 16.50 -21.03
CA ASP A 168 -6.25 15.83 -20.93
C ASP A 168 -6.84 15.93 -19.52
N ASN A 169 -8.14 15.70 -19.42
CA ASN A 169 -8.83 15.63 -18.13
C ASN A 169 -8.41 14.34 -17.41
N VAL A 170 -7.48 14.49 -16.46
CA VAL A 170 -7.02 13.38 -15.61
C VAL A 170 -7.71 13.49 -14.26
N PHE A 171 -8.44 12.45 -13.88
CA PHE A 171 -8.96 12.34 -12.52
C PHE A 171 -8.03 11.50 -11.66
N GLN A 172 -7.85 11.89 -10.39
CA GLN A 172 -6.98 11.21 -9.43
C GLN A 172 -7.72 10.87 -8.14
N THR A 173 -7.60 9.62 -7.70
CA THR A 173 -7.96 9.18 -6.35
C THR A 173 -6.69 8.78 -5.58
N LYS A 174 -6.61 9.20 -4.32
CA LYS A 174 -5.55 8.80 -3.39
C LYS A 174 -6.16 8.04 -2.21
N ARG A 175 -5.49 6.96 -1.78
CA ARG A 175 -5.84 6.21 -0.57
C ARG A 175 -4.61 6.02 0.30
N LEU A 176 -4.77 6.22 1.60
CA LEU A 176 -3.74 5.90 2.58
C LEU A 176 -3.74 4.38 2.80
N VAL A 177 -2.59 3.76 2.59
CA VAL A 177 -2.40 2.31 2.70
C VAL A 177 -1.17 1.99 3.52
N LEU A 178 -1.10 0.74 3.98
CA LEU A 178 0.06 0.12 4.61
C LEU A 178 0.66 -0.86 3.62
N VAL A 179 1.96 -0.79 3.39
CA VAL A 179 2.68 -1.67 2.46
C VAL A 179 3.70 -2.45 3.26
N GLU A 180 3.75 -3.76 3.02
CA GLU A 180 4.75 -4.63 3.61
C GLU A 180 6.17 -4.22 3.18
N LYS A 181 7.09 -4.13 4.14
CA LYS A 181 8.50 -3.75 3.91
C LYS A 181 9.50 -4.85 4.29
N GLY A 182 9.02 -5.96 4.82
CA GLY A 182 9.83 -7.05 5.34
C GLY A 182 9.33 -7.47 6.71
N GLU A 183 10.22 -8.06 7.50
CA GLU A 183 9.92 -8.50 8.87
C GLU A 183 10.66 -7.64 9.89
N ILE A 184 10.03 -7.50 11.06
CA ILE A 184 10.60 -6.83 12.22
C ILE A 184 10.51 -7.73 13.44
N ALA A 185 11.65 -7.94 14.09
CA ALA A 185 11.70 -8.54 15.41
C ALA A 185 12.00 -7.47 16.46
N ASN A 186 11.22 -7.49 17.54
CA ASN A 186 11.35 -6.54 18.66
C ASN A 186 11.85 -7.30 19.89
N PHE A 187 12.97 -6.86 20.44
CA PHE A 187 13.60 -7.45 21.60
C PHE A 187 13.66 -6.45 22.76
N SER A 188 13.47 -6.96 23.97
CA SER A 188 14.00 -6.26 25.14
C SER A 188 15.51 -6.49 25.19
N ALA A 189 16.27 -5.48 25.62
CA ALA A 189 17.70 -5.63 25.84
C ALA A 189 18.04 -6.78 26.82
N ASP A 190 17.15 -7.05 27.78
CA ASP A 190 17.29 -8.14 28.75
C ASP A 190 17.10 -9.54 28.13
N ASP A 191 16.41 -9.62 26.99
CA ASP A 191 16.21 -10.89 26.28
C ASP A 191 17.52 -11.33 25.64
N LEU A 192 18.35 -10.38 25.20
CA LEU A 192 19.60 -10.63 24.48
C LEU A 192 20.54 -11.56 25.24
N LYS A 193 21.29 -12.37 24.48
CA LYS A 193 22.25 -13.35 25.00
C LYS A 193 23.58 -13.22 24.29
N ALA A 194 24.67 -13.30 25.06
CA ALA A 194 26.03 -13.25 24.54
C ALA A 194 26.70 -14.64 24.56
N PHE A 195 27.79 -14.80 23.82
CA PHE A 195 28.52 -16.08 23.77
C PHE A 195 29.10 -16.49 25.12
N SER A 196 29.59 -15.52 25.88
CA SER A 196 30.28 -15.75 27.14
C SER A 196 30.02 -14.61 28.12
N SER A 197 30.39 -14.82 29.38
CA SER A 197 30.32 -13.77 30.39
C SER A 197 31.29 -12.63 30.04
N ASN A 198 30.80 -11.39 30.11
CA ASN A 198 31.53 -10.15 29.79
C ASN A 198 31.75 -9.88 28.29
N ASP A 199 30.97 -10.53 27.43
CA ASP A 199 30.93 -10.18 26.00
C ASP A 199 29.82 -9.15 25.77
N ASP A 200 30.17 -8.02 25.14
CA ASP A 200 29.24 -6.93 24.81
C ASP A 200 28.52 -7.21 23.47
N MET A 201 28.68 -8.41 22.91
CA MET A 201 28.04 -8.85 21.67
C MET A 201 26.80 -9.71 21.94
N ALA A 202 25.63 -9.19 21.56
CA ALA A 202 24.39 -9.97 21.51
C ALA A 202 24.39 -10.87 20.27
N ILE A 203 23.94 -12.12 20.43
CA ILE A 203 23.88 -13.11 19.36
C ILE A 203 22.42 -13.44 19.03
N LEU A 204 22.09 -13.33 17.75
CA LEU A 204 20.81 -13.76 17.18
C LEU A 204 21.07 -14.79 16.09
N ASN A 205 20.34 -15.89 16.14
CA ASN A 205 20.30 -16.86 15.06
C ASN A 205 19.21 -16.47 14.06
N ILE A 206 19.50 -16.66 12.79
CA ILE A 206 18.60 -16.40 11.67
C ILE A 206 18.64 -17.65 10.79
N THR A 207 17.59 -18.44 10.87
CA THR A 207 17.43 -19.68 10.11
C THR A 207 16.45 -19.53 8.96
N GLY A 208 16.72 -20.23 7.86
CA GLY A 208 15.89 -20.22 6.66
C GLY A 208 16.42 -19.35 5.53
N THR A 209 15.64 -19.26 4.46
CA THR A 209 15.95 -18.45 3.27
C THR A 209 15.46 -17.03 3.50
N ILE A 210 16.35 -16.04 3.33
CA ILE A 210 16.03 -14.63 3.56
C ILE A 210 15.80 -13.93 2.22
N GLU A 211 14.56 -13.59 1.93
CA GLU A 211 14.14 -12.94 0.68
C GLU A 211 13.83 -11.45 0.83
N LYS A 212 13.85 -10.94 2.07
CA LYS A 212 13.53 -9.55 2.43
C LYS A 212 14.51 -9.04 3.48
N ASN A 213 14.61 -7.73 3.61
CA ASN A 213 15.44 -7.11 4.65
C ASN A 213 14.98 -7.55 6.06
N ILE A 214 15.97 -7.76 6.93
CA ILE A 214 15.75 -8.13 8.34
C ILE A 214 15.83 -6.86 9.19
N ILE A 215 14.79 -6.60 9.98
CA ILE A 215 14.74 -5.46 10.89
C ILE A 215 14.78 -5.94 12.33
N VAL A 216 15.81 -5.51 13.06
CA VAL A 216 15.95 -5.77 14.49
C VAL A 216 15.71 -4.48 15.26
N GLN A 217 14.74 -4.48 16.17
CA GLN A 217 14.51 -3.40 17.12
C GLN A 217 14.83 -3.87 18.53
N ILE A 218 15.61 -3.06 19.25
CA ILE A 218 16.01 -3.32 20.63
C ILE A 218 15.59 -2.12 21.48
N SER A 219 14.96 -2.39 22.62
CA SER A 219 14.48 -1.37 23.55
C SER A 219 14.71 -1.80 25.00
N GLY A 220 14.52 -0.87 25.95
CA GLY A 220 14.66 -1.17 27.37
C GLY A 220 16.11 -1.44 27.78
N PHE A 221 17.04 -0.63 27.28
CA PHE A 221 18.47 -0.83 27.51
C PHE A 221 18.84 -0.71 28.98
N ASN A 222 19.56 -1.69 29.51
CA ASN A 222 20.18 -1.60 30.83
C ASN A 222 21.53 -0.86 30.72
N VAL A 223 21.44 0.47 30.64
CA VAL A 223 22.60 1.35 30.46
C VAL A 223 23.26 1.61 31.81
N THR A 224 24.46 1.09 32.01
CA THR A 224 25.26 1.34 33.22
C THR A 224 26.22 2.51 33.09
N ASN A 225 26.68 2.83 31.88
CA ASN A 225 27.66 3.91 31.57
C ASN A 225 27.30 4.60 30.22
N ASN A 226 28.28 5.07 29.44
CA ASN A 226 28.06 5.64 28.10
C ASN A 226 27.91 4.51 27.07
N THR A 227 26.86 3.68 27.22
CA THR A 227 26.61 2.57 26.32
C THR A 227 26.38 3.06 24.89
N SER A 228 27.05 2.46 23.91
CA SER A 228 26.80 2.71 22.48
C SER A 228 26.67 1.41 21.70
N TYR A 229 25.99 1.48 20.57
CA TYR A 229 26.07 0.49 19.51
C TYR A 229 27.33 0.73 18.69
N MET A 230 28.12 -0.32 18.46
CA MET A 230 29.44 -0.23 17.82
C MET A 230 29.43 -0.71 16.38
N ASN A 231 28.95 -1.93 16.14
CA ASN A 231 28.88 -2.55 14.81
C ASN A 231 28.07 -3.85 14.87
N SER A 232 27.83 -4.44 13.70
CA SER A 232 27.28 -5.79 13.59
C SER A 232 28.23 -6.72 12.86
N LYS A 233 28.13 -8.01 13.15
CA LYS A 233 28.86 -9.09 12.48
C LYS A 233 27.91 -10.14 11.96
N LEU A 234 28.23 -10.75 10.83
CA LEU A 234 27.49 -11.90 10.29
C LEU A 234 28.45 -13.06 10.17
N ASN A 235 28.14 -14.19 10.80
CA ASN A 235 28.98 -15.40 10.80
C ASN A 235 30.44 -15.13 11.23
N GLY A 236 30.65 -14.10 12.06
CA GLY A 236 31.96 -13.64 12.52
C GLY A 236 32.60 -12.51 11.70
N ASP A 237 32.13 -12.26 10.49
CA ASP A 237 32.63 -11.20 9.61
C ASP A 237 32.00 -9.83 9.93
N LEU A 238 32.81 -8.78 9.94
CA LEU A 238 32.36 -7.42 10.24
C LEU A 238 31.51 -6.86 9.09
N LEU A 239 30.31 -6.36 9.41
CA LEU A 239 29.45 -5.69 8.45
C LEU A 239 29.78 -4.20 8.33
N ILE A 240 29.55 -3.64 7.14
CA ILE A 240 29.77 -2.22 6.82
C ILE A 240 28.44 -1.46 6.92
N GLN A 241 28.41 -0.45 7.79
CA GLN A 241 27.29 0.49 7.92
C GLN A 241 27.24 1.45 6.72
N ASP A 242 26.06 2.01 6.44
CA ASP A 242 25.77 3.03 5.41
C ASP A 242 25.61 2.48 3.99
N SER A 243 24.45 1.82 3.76
CA SER A 243 23.90 1.40 2.45
C SER A 243 24.52 0.17 1.76
N GLN A 244 25.57 -0.44 2.32
CA GLN A 244 26.15 -1.68 1.76
C GLN A 244 25.63 -2.94 2.44
N ASN A 245 25.67 -3.01 3.77
CA ASN A 245 25.22 -4.22 4.48
C ASN A 245 24.05 -3.95 5.41
N TYR A 246 24.07 -2.82 6.12
CA TYR A 246 22.97 -2.44 7.00
C TYR A 246 22.95 -0.94 7.27
N SER A 247 21.83 -0.48 7.85
CA SER A 247 21.66 0.88 8.37
C SER A 247 21.20 0.83 9.83
N ALA A 248 21.76 1.72 10.66
CA ALA A 248 21.40 1.85 12.06
C ALA A 248 20.67 3.18 12.32
N TYR A 249 19.60 3.10 13.10
CA TYR A 249 18.78 4.24 13.49
C TYR A 249 18.48 4.20 14.98
N ILE A 250 18.28 5.37 15.58
CA ILE A 250 17.84 5.49 16.96
C ILE A 250 16.61 6.37 17.06
N LYS A 251 15.64 5.94 17.87
CA LYS A 251 14.53 6.76 18.35
C LYS A 251 14.84 7.14 19.78
N LYS A 252 15.12 8.41 20.02
CA LYS A 252 15.37 8.96 21.36
C LYS A 252 14.09 9.04 22.17
N ASP A 253 14.20 8.94 23.49
CA ASP A 253 13.07 9.12 24.41
C ASP A 253 12.30 10.43 24.09
N GLY A 254 10.96 10.35 24.05
CA GLY A 254 10.07 11.44 23.66
C GLY A 254 10.05 11.79 22.16
N SER A 255 10.80 11.10 21.31
CA SER A 255 10.74 11.28 19.85
C SER A 255 9.77 10.30 19.18
N ASN A 256 9.07 10.78 18.15
CA ASN A 256 8.16 9.96 17.35
C ASN A 256 8.86 9.26 16.17
N ASP A 257 10.05 9.71 15.79
CA ASP A 257 10.71 9.29 14.55
C ASP A 257 12.09 8.68 14.81
N PHE A 258 12.43 7.67 14.00
CA PHE A 258 13.78 7.14 13.93
C PHE A 258 14.68 8.08 13.13
N ARG A 259 15.87 8.35 13.65
CA ARG A 259 16.92 9.15 12.99
C ARG A 259 18.18 8.30 12.82
N PRO A 260 19.11 8.66 11.90
CA PRO A 260 20.40 7.99 11.83
C PRO A 260 21.03 7.87 13.23
N TYR A 261 21.59 6.69 13.52
CA TYR A 261 22.09 6.36 14.85
C TYR A 261 23.15 7.36 15.33
N THR A 262 23.06 7.74 16.61
CA THR A 262 24.08 8.55 17.30
C THR A 262 24.22 8.13 18.76
N ASP A 263 25.45 8.14 19.24
CA ASP A 263 25.80 7.89 20.64
C ASP A 263 25.36 9.02 21.59
N PRO A 264 25.21 8.74 22.90
CA PRO A 264 25.12 7.40 23.52
C PRO A 264 23.68 6.85 23.46
N ILE A 265 23.48 5.57 23.77
CA ILE A 265 22.16 4.94 23.97
C ILE A 265 21.69 5.19 25.41
N ASN A 266 20.46 5.66 25.58
CA ASN A 266 19.81 5.79 26.89
C ASN A 266 18.81 4.65 27.15
N PRO A 267 18.42 4.38 28.41
CA PRO A 267 17.53 3.26 28.76
C PRO A 267 16.20 3.21 27.99
N ASN A 268 15.59 4.37 27.74
CA ASN A 268 14.31 4.49 27.06
C ASN A 268 14.43 4.65 25.53
N ASP A 269 15.65 4.66 24.99
CA ASP A 269 15.85 4.75 23.54
C ASP A 269 15.46 3.43 22.87
N THR A 270 15.12 3.50 21.58
CA THR A 270 14.93 2.31 20.74
C THR A 270 15.97 2.32 19.62
N LEU A 271 16.79 1.27 19.54
CA LEU A 271 17.71 1.04 18.43
C LEU A 271 16.99 0.24 17.34
N LYS A 272 17.09 0.67 16.08
CA LYS A 272 16.60 -0.06 14.92
C LYS A 272 17.76 -0.33 13.97
N LEU A 273 18.00 -1.60 13.68
CA LEU A 273 19.01 -2.06 12.73
C LEU A 273 18.29 -2.69 11.54
N VAL A 274 18.61 -2.24 10.33
CA VAL A 274 18.01 -2.71 9.08
C VAL A 274 19.12 -3.39 8.27
N TYR A 275 19.10 -4.71 8.21
CA TYR A 275 20.06 -5.54 7.47
C TYR A 275 19.51 -5.84 6.08
N TYR A 276 20.33 -5.62 5.05
CA TYR A 276 19.90 -5.85 3.67
C TYR A 276 19.95 -7.33 3.32
N GLN A 277 18.92 -7.82 2.63
CA GLN A 277 18.76 -9.24 2.31
C GLN A 277 20.00 -9.87 1.64
N ASP A 278 20.72 -9.10 0.80
CA ASP A 278 21.82 -9.59 -0.04
C ASP A 278 23.04 -10.08 0.76
N ILE A 279 23.12 -9.77 2.06
CA ILE A 279 24.22 -10.24 2.92
C ILE A 279 24.01 -11.66 3.44
N PHE A 280 22.77 -12.17 3.41
CA PHE A 280 22.42 -13.48 3.93
C PHE A 280 22.53 -14.53 2.81
N ASN A 281 23.59 -15.32 2.84
CA ASN A 281 23.90 -16.33 1.81
C ASN A 281 23.84 -17.78 2.33
N GLU A 282 23.70 -17.96 3.64
CA GLU A 282 23.59 -19.27 4.28
C GLU A 282 22.17 -19.53 4.78
N THR A 283 21.82 -20.80 4.99
CA THR A 283 20.52 -21.19 5.59
C THR A 283 20.50 -21.04 7.11
N HIS A 284 21.67 -20.88 7.71
CA HIS A 284 21.86 -20.65 9.13
C HIS A 284 22.86 -19.52 9.26
N ASN A 285 22.38 -18.34 9.62
CA ASN A 285 23.21 -17.18 9.84
C ASN A 285 23.21 -16.83 11.31
N GLN A 286 24.36 -16.37 11.79
CA GLN A 286 24.50 -15.86 13.13
C GLN A 286 24.86 -14.39 13.09
N LEU A 287 23.93 -13.57 13.57
CA LEU A 287 24.07 -12.13 13.63
C LEU A 287 24.57 -11.72 15.01
N GLY A 288 25.77 -11.16 15.06
CA GLY A 288 26.33 -10.50 16.23
C GLY A 288 26.02 -9.01 16.22
N ILE A 289 25.50 -8.47 17.31
CA ILE A 289 25.24 -7.03 17.50
C ILE A 289 26.12 -6.57 18.65
N ASN A 290 27.12 -5.76 18.34
CA ASN A 290 28.15 -5.36 19.29
C ASN A 290 27.82 -4.01 19.93
N PHE A 291 27.94 -3.95 21.25
CA PHE A 291 27.77 -2.74 22.04
C PHE A 291 29.08 -2.38 22.73
N SER A 292 29.16 -1.17 23.30
CA SER A 292 30.19 -0.84 24.30
C SER A 292 29.53 -0.73 25.66
N GLU A 293 30.15 -1.30 26.69
CA GLU A 293 29.75 -1.09 28.08
C GLU A 293 28.27 -1.48 28.32
N MET A 294 27.84 -2.61 27.74
CA MET A 294 26.49 -3.16 27.90
C MET A 294 26.58 -4.55 28.52
N ASN A 295 25.93 -4.75 29.67
CA ASN A 295 25.90 -6.06 30.31
C ASN A 295 24.87 -6.98 29.65
N ILE A 296 25.33 -8.03 28.99
CA ILE A 296 24.48 -9.03 28.32
C ILE A 296 24.67 -10.38 29.01
N ALA A 297 23.56 -11.03 29.36
CA ALA A 297 23.61 -12.33 30.01
C ALA A 297 24.19 -13.40 29.05
N PRO A 298 25.04 -14.33 29.51
CA PRO A 298 25.54 -15.40 28.66
C PRO A 298 24.43 -16.40 28.29
N GLY A 299 24.43 -16.88 27.05
CA GLY A 299 23.67 -18.04 26.55
C GLY A 299 24.57 -19.28 26.35
N PRO A 300 24.07 -20.42 25.85
CA PRO A 300 22.74 -20.66 25.25
C PRO A 300 21.58 -20.87 26.26
N PRO A 301 20.31 -20.85 25.79
CA PRO A 301 19.89 -20.72 24.38
C PRO A 301 20.06 -19.30 23.82
N TYR A 302 20.60 -19.19 22.61
CA TYR A 302 20.59 -17.93 21.83
C TYR A 302 19.21 -17.71 21.24
N ILE A 303 18.86 -16.45 21.00
CA ILE A 303 17.55 -16.09 20.46
C ILE A 303 17.49 -16.42 18.97
N GLU A 304 16.39 -17.02 18.55
CA GLU A 304 16.05 -17.16 17.14
C GLU A 304 15.23 -15.93 16.68
N TYR A 305 15.63 -15.31 15.57
CA TYR A 305 14.93 -14.15 15.03
C TYR A 305 13.46 -14.45 14.71
N ALA A 306 13.20 -15.61 14.12
CA ALA A 306 11.87 -16.04 13.70
C ALA A 306 10.87 -16.14 14.86
N ASP A 307 11.33 -16.41 16.09
CA ASP A 307 10.45 -16.50 17.27
C ASP A 307 9.82 -15.15 17.63
N TYR A 308 10.43 -14.04 17.19
CA TYR A 308 10.00 -12.67 17.49
C TYR A 308 9.62 -11.86 16.25
N ALA A 309 9.88 -12.40 15.06
CA ALA A 309 9.62 -11.75 13.79
C ALA A 309 8.11 -11.59 13.54
N LYS A 310 7.73 -10.39 13.10
CA LYS A 310 6.39 -10.08 12.61
C LYS A 310 6.50 -9.28 11.33
N GLN A 311 5.50 -9.40 10.48
CA GLN A 311 5.44 -8.62 9.25
C GLN A 311 5.38 -7.12 9.55
N HIS A 312 6.27 -6.34 8.92
CA HIS A 312 6.41 -4.90 9.12
C HIS A 312 5.75 -4.14 7.99
N TYR A 313 4.95 -3.16 8.38
CA TYR A 313 4.14 -2.35 7.48
C TYR A 313 4.48 -0.87 7.61
N GLU A 314 4.60 -0.18 6.48
CA GLU A 314 4.82 1.27 6.45
C GLU A 314 3.73 1.99 5.67
N LYS A 315 3.43 3.22 6.09
CA LYS A 315 2.43 4.07 5.44
C LYS A 315 2.89 4.47 4.03
N ALA A 316 1.99 4.38 3.07
CA ALA A 316 2.15 4.83 1.70
C ALA A 316 0.82 5.40 1.15
N GLU A 317 0.89 6.08 0.02
CA GLU A 317 -0.27 6.54 -0.76
C GLU A 317 -0.45 5.64 -1.99
N LEU A 318 -1.58 4.95 -2.09
CA LEU A 318 -2.03 4.38 -3.36
C LEU A 318 -2.67 5.50 -4.18
N VAL A 319 -2.10 5.80 -5.33
CA VAL A 319 -2.54 6.85 -6.24
C VAL A 319 -3.02 6.22 -7.54
N VAL A 320 -4.29 6.42 -7.88
CA VAL A 320 -4.88 5.97 -9.13
C VAL A 320 -5.28 7.19 -9.96
N LYS A 321 -4.72 7.30 -11.15
CA LYS A 321 -5.07 8.30 -12.16
C LYS A 321 -5.72 7.61 -13.35
N VAL A 322 -6.78 8.21 -13.88
CA VAL A 322 -7.53 7.69 -15.02
C VAL A 322 -7.87 8.84 -15.97
N TRP A 323 -7.78 8.59 -17.28
CA TRP A 323 -8.15 9.53 -18.33
C TRP A 323 -8.66 8.79 -19.58
N ARG A 324 -9.07 9.57 -20.59
CA ARG A 324 -9.52 9.15 -21.91
C ARG A 324 -8.93 10.08 -22.96
#